data_AF-A0A3S5JRB1-F1
#
_entry.id   AF-A0A3S5JRB1-F1
#
_cell.length_a   1.000
_cell.length_b   1.000
_cell.length_c   1.000
_cell.angle_alpha   90.00
_cell.angle_beta   90.00
_cell.angle_gamma   90.00
#
_symmetry.space_group_name_H-M   'P 1'
#
loop_
_entity.id
_entity.type
_entity.pdbx_description
1 polymer ?
#
loop_
_entity_poly.entity_id
_entity_poly.type
_entity_poly.pdbx_seq_one_letter_code
_entity_poly.pdbx_strand_id
1 'polypeptide(L)'
;METKSKPKRFFFHYNKPESRKQGRNVLTVHWQNACILVNHLKVNVPIESHKQKHQPQCVMRGFANSVEIIEENNEKTAFIA
;
A
#
# COMPACT_ATOMS: atom_id res chain seq x y z
N MET A 1 2.39 29.53 8.14
CA MET A 1 3.26 28.48 8.71
C MET A 1 2.70 27.14 8.24
N GLU A 2 3.33 26.50 7.26
CA GLU A 2 2.95 25.15 6.83
C GLU A 2 3.25 24.18 7.97
N THR A 3 2.21 23.64 8.60
CA THR A 3 2.37 22.56 9.56
C THR A 3 2.79 21.32 8.79
N LYS A 4 4.09 20.97 8.79
CA LYS A 4 4.55 19.67 8.27
C LYS A 4 3.76 18.58 8.98
N SER A 5 2.89 17.89 8.22
CA SER A 5 2.09 16.80 8.75
C SER A 5 3.02 15.69 9.23
N LYS A 6 2.71 15.08 10.37
CA LYS A 6 3.49 13.94 10.86
C LYS A 6 3.32 12.76 9.90
N PRO A 7 4.41 12.05 9.54
CA PRO A 7 4.31 10.84 8.75
C PRO A 7 3.31 9.86 9.38
N LYS A 8 2.44 9.30 8.56
CA LYS A 8 1.44 8.30 8.98
C LYS A 8 1.92 6.92 8.60
N ARG A 9 1.47 5.92 9.36
CA ARG A 9 1.79 4.52 9.06
C ARG A 9 1.04 4.09 7.80
N PHE A 10 1.76 3.41 6.90
CA PHE A 10 1.16 2.62 5.84
C PHE A 10 1.62 1.17 5.98
N PHE A 11 0.85 0.26 5.40
CA PHE A 11 1.34 -1.09 5.13
C PHE A 11 0.70 -1.62 3.87
N PHE A 12 1.37 -2.55 3.21
CA PHE A 12 0.85 -3.21 2.04
C PHE A 12 1.12 -4.70 2.07
N HIS A 13 0.33 -5.44 1.32
CA HIS A 13 0.47 -6.87 1.17
C HIS A 13 -0.07 -7.34 -0.17
N TYR A 14 0.39 -8.51 -0.60
CA TYR A 14 -0.21 -9.21 -1.72
C TYR A 14 -1.62 -9.71 -1.35
N ASN A 15 -2.60 -9.42 -2.20
CA ASN A 15 -3.98 -9.83 -2.01
C ASN A 15 -4.27 -11.03 -2.91
N LYS A 16 -3.93 -12.23 -2.42
CA LYS A 16 -4.09 -13.48 -3.16
C LYS A 16 -5.55 -13.77 -3.57
N PRO A 17 -6.58 -13.58 -2.70
CA PRO A 17 -7.97 -13.74 -3.10
C PRO A 17 -8.37 -12.84 -4.28
N GLU A 18 -8.07 -11.54 -4.19
CA GLU A 18 -8.45 -10.58 -5.23
C GLU A 18 -7.66 -10.80 -6.52
N SER A 19 -6.37 -11.17 -6.41
CA SER A 19 -5.54 -11.50 -7.57
C SER A 19 -6.11 -12.69 -8.35
N ARG A 20 -6.61 -13.72 -7.66
CA ARG A 20 -7.26 -14.88 -8.28
C ARG A 20 -8.55 -14.50 -8.98
N LYS A 21 -9.35 -13.61 -8.37
CA LYS A 21 -10.62 -13.15 -8.94
C LYS A 21 -10.43 -12.35 -10.22
N GLN A 22 -9.40 -11.49 -10.27
CA GLN A 22 -9.13 -10.63 -11.42
C GLN A 22 -8.22 -11.26 -12.48
N GLY A 23 -7.63 -12.43 -12.22
CA GLY A 23 -6.69 -13.06 -13.14
C GLY A 23 -5.37 -12.29 -13.33
N ARG A 24 -5.05 -11.37 -12.40
CA ARG A 24 -3.85 -10.52 -12.44
C ARG A 24 -3.38 -10.20 -11.03
N ASN A 25 -2.15 -9.70 -10.88
CA ASN A 25 -1.63 -9.33 -9.57
C ASN A 25 -2.38 -8.13 -8.98
N VAL A 26 -2.83 -8.29 -7.74
CA VAL A 26 -3.47 -7.25 -6.93
C VAL A 26 -2.82 -7.21 -5.55
N LEU A 27 -2.47 -6.00 -5.13
CA LEU A 27 -1.92 -5.64 -3.84
C LEU A 27 -2.97 -4.80 -3.11
N THR A 28 -2.96 -4.86 -1.77
CA THR A 28 -3.72 -3.93 -0.94
C THR A 28 -2.75 -3.00 -0.24
N VAL A 29 -2.98 -1.68 -0.36
CA VAL A 29 -2.32 -0.64 0.43
C VAL A 29 -3.28 -0.13 1.49
N HIS A 30 -2.84 -0.16 2.74
CA HIS A 30 -3.55 0.45 3.84
C HIS A 30 -2.95 1.81 4.17
N TRP A 31 -3.76 2.85 4.05
CA TRP A 31 -3.36 4.24 4.28
C TRP A 31 -4.53 5.03 4.87
N GLN A 32 -4.32 5.74 5.98
CA GLN A 32 -5.34 6.61 6.60
C GLN A 32 -6.70 5.93 6.81
N ASN A 33 -6.70 4.68 7.30
CA ASN A 33 -7.90 3.84 7.48
C ASN A 33 -8.62 3.42 6.19
N ALA A 34 -8.05 3.68 5.02
CA ALA A 34 -8.53 3.16 3.74
C ALA A 34 -7.77 1.90 3.32
N CYS A 35 -8.46 1.00 2.63
CA CYS A 35 -7.90 -0.16 1.94
C CYS A 35 -7.98 0.08 0.44
N ILE A 36 -6.83 0.20 -0.23
CA ILE A 36 -6.74 0.59 -1.63
C ILE A 36 -6.18 -0.58 -2.42
N LEU A 37 -6.93 -1.06 -3.43
CA LEU A 37 -6.48 -2.10 -4.34
C LEU A 37 -5.63 -1.49 -5.45
N VAL A 38 -4.43 -2.00 -5.64
CA VAL A 38 -3.48 -1.54 -6.67
C VAL A 38 -2.82 -2.73 -7.36
N ASN A 39 -2.27 -2.50 -8.54
CA ASN A 39 -1.51 -3.49 -9.30
C ASN A 39 -0.02 -3.36 -9.03
N HIS A 40 0.46 -2.13 -8.83
CA HIS A 40 1.87 -1.81 -8.66
C HIS A 40 2.13 -0.88 -7.48
N LEU A 41 3.37 -0.89 -6.99
CA LEU A 41 3.86 -0.06 -5.90
C LEU A 41 5.17 0.60 -6.29
N LYS A 42 5.30 1.90 -5.99
CA LYS A 42 6.57 2.65 -6.02
C LYS A 42 6.77 3.28 -4.65
N VAL A 43 7.77 2.82 -3.92
CA VAL A 43 7.98 3.19 -2.51
C VAL A 43 9.34 3.88 -2.37
N ASN A 44 9.33 5.15 -1.97
CA ASN A 44 10.53 5.98 -1.81
C ASN A 44 10.87 6.27 -0.35
N VAL A 45 10.26 5.52 0.58
CA VAL A 45 10.49 5.61 2.02
C VAL A 45 10.98 4.27 2.56
N PRO A 46 11.74 4.25 3.67
CA PRO A 46 12.17 3.00 4.30
C PRO A 46 10.96 2.13 4.68
N ILE A 47 11.10 0.83 4.44
CA ILE A 47 10.11 -0.17 4.82
C ILE A 47 10.76 -1.31 5.60
N GLU A 48 9.95 -1.94 6.45
CA GLU A 48 10.29 -3.15 7.17
C GLU A 48 9.20 -4.20 6.97
N SER A 49 9.58 -5.48 7.08
CA SER A 49 8.61 -6.55 7.21
C SER A 49 8.01 -6.53 8.63
N HIS A 50 6.74 -6.91 8.74
CA HIS A 50 6.06 -6.98 10.02
C HIS A 50 5.15 -8.19 10.12
N LYS A 51 5.30 -8.92 11.23
CA LYS A 51 4.44 -10.05 11.58
C LYS A 51 3.13 -9.56 12.20
N GLN A 52 2.01 -9.89 11.57
CA GLN A 52 0.67 -9.63 12.08
C GLN A 52 0.13 -10.83 12.87
N LYS A 53 -0.84 -10.59 13.75
CA LYS A 53 -1.55 -11.66 14.48
C LYS A 53 -2.53 -12.43 13.58
N HIS A 54 -3.12 -11.75 12.60
CA HIS A 54 -4.11 -12.30 11.68
C HIS A 54 -3.57 -12.31 10.25
N GLN A 55 -4.24 -13.04 9.35
CA GLN A 55 -3.88 -13.01 7.94
C GLN A 55 -4.14 -11.62 7.34
N PRO A 56 -3.25 -11.08 6.51
CA PRO A 56 -1.95 -11.66 6.10
C PRO A 56 -0.91 -11.59 7.21
N GLN A 57 -0.28 -12.73 7.54
CA GLN A 57 0.66 -12.84 8.66
C GLN A 57 1.95 -12.03 8.47
N CYS A 58 2.31 -11.69 7.23
CA CYS A 58 3.45 -10.85 6.89
C CYS A 58 2.96 -9.68 6.03
N VAL A 59 3.30 -8.46 6.44
CA VAL A 59 3.05 -7.23 5.67
C VAL A 59 4.35 -6.42 5.57
N MET A 60 4.45 -5.60 4.53
CA MET A 60 5.50 -4.59 4.44
C MET A 60 4.92 -3.28 4.95
N ARG A 61 5.59 -2.60 5.88
CA ARG A 61 5.09 -1.37 6.49
C ARG A 61 6.16 -0.30 6.56
N GLY A 62 5.72 0.95 6.68
CA GLY A 62 6.58 2.10 6.89
C GLY A 62 5.79 3.31 7.36
N PHE A 63 6.44 4.46 7.34
CA PHE A 63 5.81 5.76 7.54
C PHE A 63 6.01 6.62 6.30
N ALA A 64 4.95 7.25 5.84
CA ALA A 64 4.92 8.09 4.65
C ALA A 64 4.23 9.42 4.98
N ASN A 65 4.44 10.43 4.16
CA ASN A 65 3.71 11.69 4.22
C ASN A 65 2.49 11.65 3.26
N SER A 66 2.63 10.96 2.13
CA SER A 66 1.58 10.81 1.12
C SER A 66 1.54 9.41 0.51
N VAL A 67 0.35 9.06 0.04
CA VAL A 67 0.11 7.92 -0.86
C VAL A 67 -0.76 8.44 -1.99
N GLU A 68 -0.23 8.41 -3.20
CA GLU A 68 -0.92 8.86 -4.41
C GLU A 68 -1.20 7.67 -5.32
N ILE A 69 -2.40 7.63 -5.89
CA ILE A 69 -2.82 6.56 -6.80
C ILE A 69 -2.92 7.12 -8.20
N ILE A 70 -2.14 6.57 -9.12
CA ILE A 70 -2.20 6.90 -10.54
C ILE A 70 -2.79 5.69 -11.26
N GLU A 71 -3.76 5.96 -12.14
CA GLU A 71 -4.42 4.94 -12.96
C GLU A 71 -4.08 5.17 -14.43
N GLU A 72 -3.42 4.19 -15.05
CA GLU A 72 -3.04 4.20 -16.46
C GLU A 72 -3.39 2.84 -17.06
N ASN A 73 -4.01 2.81 -18.24
CA ASN A 73 -4.36 1.56 -18.94
C ASN A 73 -5.13 0.53 -18.07
N ASN A 74 -6.04 1.00 -17.19
CA ASN A 74 -6.78 0.18 -16.20
C ASN A 74 -5.89 -0.51 -15.14
N GLU A 75 -4.66 -0.07 -14.95
CA GLU A 75 -3.78 -0.49 -13.87
C GLU A 75 -3.55 0.65 -12.88
N LYS A 76 -3.62 0.33 -11.58
CA LYS A 76 -3.41 1.30 -10.51
C LYS A 76 -2.02 1.14 -9.91
N THR A 77 -1.29 2.24 -9.82
CA THR A 77 0.02 2.30 -9.16
C THR A 77 -0.07 3.19 -7.94
N ALA A 78 0.29 2.66 -6.77
CA ALA A 78 0.47 3.47 -5.57
C ALA A 78 1.91 4.01 -5.47
N PHE A 79 2.03 5.33 -5.39
CA PHE A 79 3.27 6.04 -5.11
C PHE A 79 3.27 6.44 -3.63
N ILE A 80 4.29 6.01 -2.89
CA ILE A 80 4.40 6.18 -1.44
C ILE A 80 5.67 6.99 -1.14
N ALA A 81 5.48 8.17 -0.53
CA ALA A 81 6.53 9.17 -0.27
C ALA A 81 6.38 9.83 1.11
#